data_AF-A0A0C9ZS04-F1
#
_entry.id   AF-A0A0C9ZS04-F1
#
_cell.length_a   1.000
_cell.length_b   1.000
_cell.length_c   1.000
_cell.angle_alpha   90.00
_cell.angle_beta   90.00
_cell.angle_gamma   90.00
#
_symmetry.space_group_name_H-M   'P 1'
#
loop_
_entity.id
_entity.type
_entity.pdbx_description
1 polymer ?
#
loop_
_entity_poly.entity_id
_entity_poly.type
_entity_poly.pdbx_seq_one_letter_code
_entity_poly.pdbx_strand_id
1 'polypeptide(L)' 'RKQFPLRLAYATTFNGCQGLTLQRSVVDLCKDPFSHGQLYTALSRVRRHEHTLVLFTESNEEKMCANVVYKNLLL' A
#
# COMPACT_ATOMS: atom_id res chain seq x y z
N ARG A 1 -6.05 28.64 -2.89
CA ARG A 1 -5.60 27.94 -4.13
C ARG A 1 -6.82 27.75 -5.03
N LYS A 2 -6.81 28.23 -6.28
CA LYS A 2 -7.89 27.96 -7.25
C LYS A 2 -7.45 26.81 -8.15
N GLN A 3 -8.00 25.62 -7.94
CA GLN A 3 -7.77 24.44 -8.79
C GLN A 3 -9.09 23.67 -8.88
N PHE A 4 -9.34 23.05 -10.03
CA PHE A 4 -10.42 22.08 -10.15
C PHE A 4 -10.21 20.89 -9.20
N PRO A 5 -11.26 20.37 -8.56
CA PRO A 5 -11.17 19.28 -7.58
C PRO A 5 -11.03 17.91 -8.28
N LEU A 6 -10.04 17.78 -9.16
CA LEU A 6 -9.74 16.57 -9.93
C LEU A 6 -8.31 16.11 -9.64
N ARG A 7 -8.12 14.78 -9.58
CA ARG A 7 -6.82 14.12 -9.41
C ARG A 7 -6.80 12.83 -10.23
N LEU A 8 -5.66 12.51 -10.85
CA LEU A 8 -5.44 11.19 -11.44
C LEU A 8 -5.55 10.12 -10.35
N ALA A 9 -6.38 9.09 -10.57
CA ALA A 9 -6.74 8.10 -9.55
C ALA A 9 -6.32 6.67 -9.92
N TYR A 10 -5.59 6.46 -11.02
CA TYR A 10 -5.10 5.14 -11.42
C TYR A 10 -4.05 4.58 -10.45
N ALA A 11 -3.16 5.45 -9.97
CA ALA A 11 -2.19 5.14 -8.94
C ALA A 11 -2.39 6.11 -7.77
N THR A 12 -2.28 5.59 -6.55
CA THR A 12 -2.37 6.38 -5.33
C THR A 12 -1.31 5.92 -4.35
N THR A 13 -0.95 6.79 -3.42
CA THR A 13 0.01 6.46 -2.36
C THR A 13 -0.67 5.72 -1.22
N PHE A 14 0.12 5.11 -0.33
CA PHE A 14 -0.39 4.44 0.89
C PHE A 14 -1.34 5.32 1.72
N ASN A 15 -1.01 6.60 1.90
CA ASN A 15 -1.86 7.54 2.63
C ASN A 15 -3.09 7.95 1.80
N GLY A 16 -2.93 8.03 0.47
CA GLY A 16 -4.00 8.41 -0.44
C GLY A 16 -5.07 7.33 -0.62
N CYS A 17 -4.76 6.06 -0.36
CA CYS A 17 -5.75 4.97 -0.38
C CYS A 17 -6.47 4.77 0.96
N GLN A 18 -6.03 5.43 2.04
CA GLN A 18 -6.64 5.29 3.36
C GLN A 18 -8.13 5.71 3.29
N GLY A 19 -9.02 4.81 3.72
CA GLY A 19 -10.47 5.03 3.67
C GLY A 19 -11.14 4.65 2.34
N LEU A 20 -10.37 4.25 1.32
CA LEU A 20 -10.94 3.69 0.09
C LEU A 20 -11.24 2.20 0.24
N THR A 21 -12.20 1.70 -0.54
CA THR A 21 -12.42 0.27 -0.76
C THR A 21 -12.20 0.00 -2.25
N LEU A 22 -11.24 -0.86 -2.57
CA LEU A 22 -10.85 -1.21 -3.93
C LEU A 22 -11.32 -2.63 -4.26
N GLN A 23 -11.77 -2.84 -5.50
CA GLN A 23 -12.16 -4.19 -5.96
C GLN A 23 -10.95 -5.07 -6.27
N ARG A 24 -9.92 -4.47 -6.86
CA ARG A 24 -8.61 -5.05 -7.16
C ARG A 24 -7.53 -4.01 -6.90
N SER A 25 -6.35 -4.44 -6.48
CA SER A 25 -5.22 -3.54 -6.27
C SER A 25 -3.91 -4.18 -6.72
N VAL A 26 -2.97 -3.32 -7.08
CA VAL A 26 -1.57 -3.67 -7.25
C VAL A 26 -0.77 -2.86 -6.24
N VAL A 27 -0.01 -3.53 -5.39
CA VAL A 27 0.85 -2.90 -4.39
C VAL A 27 2.28 -2.98 -4.89
N ASP A 28 2.88 -1.82 -5.13
CA ASP A 28 4.27 -1.71 -5.53
C ASP A 28 5.18 -1.67 -4.29
N LEU A 29 5.98 -2.73 -4.11
CA LEU A 29 7.00 -2.87 -3.07
C LEU A 29 8.41 -2.94 -3.68
N CYS A 30 8.63 -2.33 -4.84
CA CYS A 30 10.00 -2.13 -5.34
C CYS A 30 10.84 -1.26 -4.38
N LYS A 31 10.19 -0.48 -3.53
CA LYS A 31 10.79 0.21 -2.38
C LYS A 31 10.05 -0.20 -1.11
N ASP A 32 10.82 -0.44 -0.04
CA ASP A 32 10.24 -0.80 1.24
C ASP A 32 9.35 0.33 1.83
N PRO A 33 8.28 -0.02 2.55
CA PRO A 33 7.49 0.91 3.34
C PRO A 33 8.36 1.57 4.41
N PHE A 34 8.19 2.88 4.60
CA PHE A 34 9.02 3.66 5.53
C PHE A 34 8.36 3.86 6.90
N SER A 35 7.05 3.63 7.02
CA SER A 35 6.30 3.86 8.24
C SER A 35 5.39 2.70 8.60
N HIS A 36 5.06 2.61 9.88
CA HIS A 36 4.16 1.60 10.41
C HIS A 36 2.78 1.67 9.77
N GLY A 37 2.22 0.49 9.51
CA GLY A 37 0.85 0.35 9.02
C GLY A 37 0.66 0.70 7.55
N GLN A 38 1.68 1.14 6.82
CA GLN A 38 1.55 1.47 5.39
C GLN A 38 1.18 0.25 4.55
N LEU A 39 1.95 -0.83 4.69
CA LEU A 39 1.69 -2.09 4.00
C LEU A 39 0.30 -2.62 4.34
N TYR A 40 -0.06 -2.62 5.63
CA TYR A 40 -1.40 -3.02 6.08
C TYR A 40 -2.50 -2.12 5.50
N THR A 41 -2.29 -0.80 5.44
CA THR A 41 -3.26 0.15 4.89
C THR A 41 -3.57 -0.18 3.45
N ALA A 42 -2.56 -0.46 2.62
CA ALA A 42 -2.77 -0.84 1.21
C ALA A 42 -3.44 -2.22 1.06
N LEU A 43 -2.94 -3.24 1.77
CA LEU A 43 -3.49 -4.61 1.65
C LEU A 43 -4.93 -4.70 2.15
N SER A 44 -5.28 -3.94 3.19
CA SER A 44 -6.64 -3.90 3.75
C SER A 44 -7.68 -3.18 2.87
N ARG A 45 -7.27 -2.55 1.76
CA ARG A 45 -8.24 -1.88 0.86
C ARG A 45 -9.05 -2.86 0.01
N VAL A 46 -8.59 -4.10 -0.12
CA VAL A 46 -9.22 -5.13 -0.95
C VAL A 46 -9.91 -6.17 -0.07
N ARG A 47 -11.08 -6.65 -0.51
CA ARG A 47 -11.90 -7.60 0.26
C ARG A 47 -11.40 -9.05 0.20
N ARG A 48 -10.68 -9.42 -0.86
CA ARG A 48 -10.17 -10.77 -1.12
C ARG A 48 -8.69 -10.69 -1.46
N HIS A 49 -7.87 -11.56 -0.88
CA HIS A 49 -6.43 -11.58 -1.14
C HIS A 49 -6.10 -11.87 -2.62
N GLU A 50 -6.93 -12.66 -3.31
CA GLU A 50 -6.77 -13.02 -4.73
C GLU A 50 -6.83 -11.82 -5.67
N HIS A 51 -7.44 -10.72 -5.21
CA HIS A 51 -7.61 -9.50 -5.98
C HIS A 51 -6.45 -8.51 -5.77
N THR A 52 -5.42 -8.91 -5.03
CA THR A 52 -4.24 -8.10 -4.75
C THR A 52 -3.02 -8.72 -5.42
N LEU A 53 -2.34 -7.95 -6.25
CA LEU A 53 -1.02 -8.31 -6.77
C LEU A 53 0.05 -7.48 -6.05
N VAL A 54 1.17 -8.10 -5.74
CA VAL A 54 2.32 -7.43 -5.11
C VAL A 54 3.49 -7.47 -6.07
N LEU A 55 4.02 -6.30 -6.40
CA LEU A 55 5.21 -6.14 -7.24
C LEU A 55 6.43 -6.00 -6.35
N PHE A 56 7.48 -6.73 -6.69
CA PHE A 56 8.79 -6.65 -6.05
C PHE A 56 9.83 -6.25 -7.09
N THR A 57 10.93 -5.65 -6.62
CA THR A 57 12.10 -5.42 -7.47
C THR A 57 12.71 -6.77 -7.89
N GLU A 58 13.29 -6.83 -9.09
CA GLU A 58 13.94 -8.05 -9.62
C GLU A 58 15.10 -8.52 -8.73
N SER A 59 15.71 -7.61 -7.99
CA SER A 59 16.79 -7.91 -7.03
C SER A 59 16.31 -8.57 -5.73
N ASN A 60 15.00 -8.70 -5.50
CA ASN A 60 14.43 -9.23 -4.27
C ASN A 60 13.80 -10.60 -4.52
N GLU A 61 14.67 -11.62 -4.65
CA GLU A 61 14.30 -13.00 -4.97
C GLU A 61 13.40 -13.64 -3.90
N GLU A 62 13.60 -13.26 -2.63
CA GLU A 62 12.84 -13.78 -1.49
C GLU A 62 11.42 -13.20 -1.39
N LYS A 63 11.08 -12.19 -2.21
CA LYS A 63 9.78 -11.47 -2.19
C LYS A 63 9.40 -11.02 -0.78
N MET A 64 10.40 -10.54 -0.05
CA MET A 64 10.24 -10.05 1.31
C MET A 64 10.15 -8.54 1.35
N CYS A 65 9.45 -8.02 2.34
CA CYS A 65 9.27 -6.59 2.58
C CYS A 65 9.50 -6.32 4.06
N ALA A 66 10.16 -5.20 4.37
CA ALA A 66 10.30 -4.77 5.76
C ALA A 66 8.92 -4.41 6.36
N ASN A 67 8.46 -5.20 7.34
CA ASN A 67 7.28 -4.83 8.10
C ASN A 67 7.67 -3.90 9.25
N VAL A 68 7.54 -2.59 9.02
CA VAL A 68 7.81 -1.58 10.05
C VAL A 68 6.71 -1.65 11.11
N VAL A 69 7.02 -2.14 12.32
CA VAL A 69 6.07 -2.27 13.43
C VAL A 69 6.63 -1.66 14.71
N TYR A 70 5.91 -0.65 15.25
CA TYR A 70 6.21 -0.10 16.56
C TYR A 70 5.61 -0.98 17.65
N LYS A 71 6.45 -1.83 18.26
CA LYS A 71 6.02 -2.74 19.33
C LYS A 71 5.36 -2.03 20.51
N ASN A 72 5.75 -0.79 20.80
CA ASN A 72 5.15 0.02 21.87
C ASN A 72 3.68 0.38 21.65
N LEU A 73 3.15 0.19 20.43
CA LEU A 73 1.74 0.39 20.11
C LEU A 73 0.93 -0.92 20.14
N LEU A 74 1.61 -2.06 20.25
CA LEU A 74 1.00 -3.37 20.45
C LEU A 74 0.89 -3.59 21.96
N LEU A 75 -0.16 -3.03 22.56
CA LEU A 75 -0.52 -3.25 23.97
C LEU A 75 -0.73 -4.74 24.26
#